data_AF-A0AAV9HF23-F1
#
_entry.id   AF-A0AAV9HF23-F1
#
_cell.length_a   1.000
_cell.length_b   1.000
_cell.length_c   1.000
_cell.angle_alpha   90.00
_cell.angle_beta   90.00
_cell.angle_gamma   90.00
#
_symmetry.space_group_name_H-M   'P 1'
#
loop_
_entity.id
_entity.type
_entity.pdbx_description
1 polymer ?
#
loop_
_entity_poly.entity_id
_entity_poly.type
_entity_poly.pdbx_seq_one_letter_code
_entity_poly.pdbx_strand_id
1 'polypeptide(L)'
;MKYFTLATAAIMSTLGSLAAAQTLNEACAPKGTHPKPGTPTCHCNTDGSVSCDAFELCGVGNTNANVALTSTYTATVRCRNNGGQIVDVKTQSIVAKKDISSLELKNGCLVVPSQSTKPAPTKPEFEARATCPNPNWTKELLGDTVRGDYVFTVTFANSGSCGPYLTITGTCTG
;
A
#
# COMPACT_ATOMS: atom_id res chain seq x y z
N MET A 1 -3.91 47.95 -31.60
CA MET A 1 -4.27 47.11 -30.45
C MET A 1 -3.59 45.77 -30.64
N LYS A 2 -2.56 45.44 -29.86
CA LYS A 2 -1.81 44.17 -29.96
C LYS A 2 -2.19 43.32 -28.75
N TYR A 3 -2.84 42.20 -29.02
CA TYR A 3 -3.27 41.23 -28.01
C TYR A 3 -2.05 40.48 -27.47
N PHE A 4 -1.83 40.55 -26.16
CA PHE A 4 -0.86 39.73 -25.44
C PHE A 4 -1.56 38.47 -24.95
N THR A 5 -1.24 37.34 -25.57
CA THR A 5 -1.71 36.01 -25.14
C THR A 5 -0.86 35.55 -23.96
N LEU A 6 -1.46 35.42 -22.77
CA LEU A 6 -0.83 34.76 -21.63
C LEU A 6 -0.85 33.24 -21.88
N ALA A 7 0.34 32.62 -21.94
CA ALA A 7 0.48 31.17 -21.91
C ALA A 7 0.60 30.70 -20.45
N THR A 8 -0.42 30.02 -19.96
CA THR A 8 -0.42 29.34 -18.66
C THR A 8 0.43 28.07 -18.77
N ALA A 9 1.60 28.07 -18.14
CA ALA A 9 2.41 26.87 -18.00
C ALA A 9 1.83 25.97 -16.90
N ALA A 10 1.25 24.83 -17.29
CA ALA A 10 0.86 23.78 -16.36
C ALA A 10 2.15 23.08 -15.85
N ILE A 11 2.44 23.24 -14.55
CA ILE A 11 3.51 22.50 -13.89
C ILE A 11 3.01 21.06 -13.75
N MET A 12 3.47 20.18 -14.63
CA MET A 12 3.16 18.77 -14.59
C MET A 12 4.04 18.12 -13.52
N SER A 13 3.48 17.93 -12.33
CA SER A 13 4.11 17.22 -11.23
C SER A 13 4.39 15.78 -11.68
N THR A 14 5.65 15.47 -11.97
CA THR A 14 6.09 14.10 -12.23
C THR A 14 6.10 13.37 -10.89
N LEU A 15 5.06 12.58 -10.63
CA LEU A 15 5.07 11.57 -9.58
C LEU A 15 6.19 10.58 -9.92
N GLY A 16 7.35 10.75 -9.27
CA GLY A 16 8.43 9.78 -9.34
C GLY A 16 7.97 8.48 -8.69
N SER A 17 7.76 7.44 -9.50
CA SER A 17 7.55 6.10 -9.00
C SER A 17 8.85 5.60 -8.36
N LEU A 18 8.90 5.61 -7.03
CA LEU A 18 9.89 4.80 -6.30
C LEU A 18 9.63 3.34 -6.69
N ALA A 19 10.61 2.72 -7.34
CA ALA A 19 10.52 1.31 -7.72
C ALA A 19 10.28 0.46 -6.47
N ALA A 20 9.22 -0.35 -6.51
CA ALA A 20 8.91 -1.28 -5.43
C ALA A 20 10.06 -2.30 -5.30
N ALA A 21 10.51 -2.57 -4.07
CA ALA A 21 11.50 -3.60 -3.83
C ALA A 21 10.80 -4.97 -3.84
N GLN A 22 11.28 -5.88 -4.68
CA GLN A 22 10.77 -7.24 -4.79
C GLN A 22 11.82 -8.24 -4.31
N THR A 23 11.41 -9.21 -3.50
CA THR A 23 12.26 -10.31 -3.03
C THR A 23 11.56 -11.66 -3.22
N LEU A 24 12.34 -12.65 -3.66
CA LEU A 24 11.92 -14.05 -3.77
C LEU A 24 12.73 -14.89 -2.79
N ASN A 25 12.05 -15.72 -2.01
CA ASN A 25 12.65 -16.71 -1.13
C ASN A 25 12.30 -18.11 -1.64
N GLU A 26 13.12 -18.60 -2.57
CA GLU A 26 12.92 -19.89 -3.24
C GLU A 26 12.87 -21.06 -2.24
N ALA A 27 13.52 -20.94 -1.09
CA ALA A 27 13.49 -21.97 -0.04
C ALA A 27 12.09 -22.13 0.60
N CYS A 28 11.22 -21.12 0.48
CA CYS A 28 9.85 -21.14 1.00
C CYS A 28 8.80 -21.56 -0.02
N ALA A 29 9.22 -22.12 -1.16
CA ALA A 29 8.33 -22.61 -2.20
C ALA A 29 8.51 -24.11 -2.47
N PRO A 30 7.47 -24.78 -3.00
CA PRO A 30 7.63 -26.12 -3.57
C PRO A 30 8.75 -26.17 -4.61
N LYS A 31 9.49 -27.27 -4.65
CA LYS A 31 10.57 -27.46 -5.63
C LYS A 31 10.04 -27.32 -7.05
N GLY A 32 10.71 -26.50 -7.86
CA GLY A 32 10.32 -26.22 -9.25
C GLY A 32 9.37 -25.03 -9.39
N THR A 33 9.02 -24.35 -8.29
CA THR A 33 8.24 -23.11 -8.35
C THR A 33 9.02 -22.05 -9.12
N HIS A 34 8.39 -21.48 -10.14
CA HIS A 34 8.94 -20.36 -10.90
C HIS A 34 7.81 -19.42 -11.34
N PRO A 35 8.07 -18.11 -11.43
CA PRO A 35 7.14 -17.19 -12.06
C PRO A 35 7.03 -17.48 -13.56
N LYS A 36 5.81 -17.48 -14.09
CA LYS A 36 5.58 -17.37 -15.54
C LYS A 36 6.01 -15.96 -16.01
N PRO A 37 6.25 -15.71 -17.30
CA PRO A 37 6.48 -14.36 -17.80
C PRO A 37 5.34 -13.41 -17.40
N GLY A 38 5.70 -12.28 -16.77
CA GLY A 38 4.79 -11.40 -16.06
C GLY A 38 5.30 -11.17 -14.64
N THR A 39 6.03 -10.08 -14.41
CA THR A 39 6.55 -9.75 -13.08
C THR A 39 5.40 -9.17 -12.25
N PRO A 40 5.13 -9.68 -11.04
CA PRO A 40 4.13 -9.08 -10.16
C PRO A 40 4.55 -7.65 -9.85
N THR A 41 3.73 -6.69 -10.23
CA THR A 41 4.00 -5.26 -10.07
C THR A 41 2.89 -4.63 -9.24
N CYS A 42 3.27 -3.74 -8.33
CA CYS A 42 2.32 -2.97 -7.53
C CYS A 42 2.41 -1.49 -7.90
N HIS A 43 1.26 -0.82 -7.90
CA HIS A 43 1.05 0.55 -8.35
C HIS A 43 0.36 1.35 -7.26
N CYS A 44 0.76 2.60 -7.10
CA CYS A 44 0.07 3.58 -6.27
C CYS A 44 -0.98 4.30 -7.12
N ASN A 45 -2.24 4.24 -6.70
CA ASN A 45 -3.34 4.91 -7.39
C ASN A 45 -3.48 6.37 -6.90
N THR A 46 -4.16 7.19 -7.69
CA THR A 46 -4.39 8.61 -7.37
C THR A 46 -5.25 8.84 -6.12
N ASP A 47 -6.06 7.86 -5.71
CA ASP A 47 -6.83 7.87 -4.47
C ASP A 47 -6.04 7.32 -3.26
N GLY A 48 -4.74 7.05 -3.45
CA GLY A 48 -3.84 6.51 -2.45
C GLY A 48 -4.05 5.02 -2.12
N SER A 49 -4.94 4.31 -2.83
CA SER A 49 -4.97 2.85 -2.79
C SER A 49 -3.75 2.24 -3.47
N VAL A 50 -3.42 1.00 -3.15
CA VAL A 50 -2.36 0.22 -3.80
C VAL A 50 -3.00 -0.91 -4.57
N SER A 51 -2.62 -1.07 -5.84
CA SER A 51 -3.06 -2.19 -6.69
C SER A 51 -1.87 -3.04 -7.11
N CYS A 52 -1.98 -4.36 -7.03
CA CYS A 52 -0.96 -5.28 -7.54
C CYS A 52 -1.55 -6.13 -8.68
N ASP A 53 -0.80 -6.27 -9.76
CA ASP A 53 -1.23 -6.98 -10.97
C ASP A 53 -1.39 -8.48 -10.74
N ALA A 54 -2.24 -9.10 -11.56
CA ALA A 54 -2.37 -10.55 -11.58
C ALA A 54 -1.13 -11.20 -12.18
N PHE A 55 -0.76 -12.38 -11.68
CA PHE A 55 0.36 -13.17 -12.21
C PHE A 55 0.17 -14.66 -11.92
N GLU A 56 1.06 -15.49 -12.43
CA GLU A 56 0.99 -16.95 -12.32
C GLU A 56 2.32 -17.51 -11.80
N LEU A 57 2.22 -18.43 -10.83
CA LEU A 57 3.35 -19.21 -10.33
C LEU A 57 3.15 -20.67 -10.72
N CYS A 58 4.04 -21.24 -11.52
CA CYS A 58 3.96 -22.63 -11.95
C CYS A 58 4.97 -23.50 -11.20
N GLY A 59 4.75 -24.81 -11.19
CA GLY A 59 5.61 -25.76 -10.48
C GLY A 59 5.35 -25.81 -8.97
N VAL A 60 4.17 -25.37 -8.53
CA VAL A 60 3.76 -25.35 -7.12
C VAL A 60 3.21 -26.70 -6.64
N GLY A 61 3.06 -27.67 -7.56
CA GLY A 61 2.46 -28.98 -7.29
C GLY A 61 1.00 -28.84 -6.85
N ASN A 62 0.64 -29.50 -5.74
CA ASN A 62 -0.69 -29.43 -5.11
C ASN A 62 -0.73 -28.45 -3.93
N THR A 63 0.18 -27.48 -3.90
CA THR A 63 0.37 -26.59 -2.75
C THR A 63 -0.43 -25.31 -2.91
N ASN A 64 -1.41 -25.10 -2.03
CA ASN A 64 -2.16 -23.85 -1.95
C ASN A 64 -1.26 -22.70 -1.48
N ALA A 65 -1.66 -21.46 -1.76
CA ALA A 65 -1.02 -20.28 -1.20
C ALA A 65 -2.04 -19.28 -0.68
N ASN A 66 -1.54 -18.43 0.22
CA ASN A 66 -2.22 -17.25 0.72
C ASN A 66 -1.54 -16.01 0.15
N VAL A 67 -2.35 -15.01 -0.16
CA VAL A 67 -1.90 -13.71 -0.66
C VAL A 67 -2.40 -12.64 0.28
N ALA A 68 -1.53 -11.72 0.65
CA ALA A 68 -1.87 -10.59 1.50
C ALA A 68 -1.28 -9.30 0.92
N LEU A 69 -2.12 -8.29 0.74
CA LEU A 69 -1.74 -6.91 0.46
C LEU A 69 -2.12 -6.05 1.67
N THR A 70 -1.14 -5.41 2.27
CA THR A 70 -1.33 -4.52 3.43
C THR A 70 -0.76 -3.15 3.10
N SER A 71 -1.57 -2.11 3.26
CA SER A 71 -1.14 -0.71 3.21
C SER A 71 -1.28 -0.07 4.59
N THR A 72 -0.23 0.60 5.04
CA THR A 72 -0.16 1.32 6.32
C THR A 72 -0.01 2.80 6.04
N TYR A 73 -1.03 3.55 6.40
CA TYR A 73 -1.11 4.98 6.21
C TYR A 73 -0.77 5.72 7.50
N THR A 74 0.17 6.64 7.42
CA THR A 74 0.60 7.46 8.56
C THR A 74 0.41 8.94 8.29
N ALA A 75 -0.14 9.64 9.28
CA ALA A 75 -0.24 11.10 9.26
C ALA A 75 -0.18 11.67 10.67
N THR A 76 0.28 12.91 10.80
CA THR A 76 0.36 13.61 12.09
C THR A 76 -0.84 14.54 12.22
N VAL A 77 -1.52 14.49 13.37
CA VAL A 77 -2.59 15.44 13.69
C VAL A 77 -2.04 16.44 14.71
N ARG A 78 -2.40 17.70 14.54
CA ARG A 78 -2.14 18.80 15.46
C ARG A 78 -3.41 19.14 16.21
N CYS A 79 -3.27 19.37 17.51
CA CYS A 79 -4.32 19.92 18.35
C CYS A 79 -3.97 21.37 18.69
N ARG A 80 -4.92 22.28 18.50
CA ARG A 80 -4.77 23.70 18.79
C ARG A 80 -5.87 24.17 19.74
N ASN A 81 -5.50 24.91 20.78
CA ASN A 81 -6.48 25.53 21.66
C ASN A 81 -6.85 26.96 21.21
N ASN A 82 -7.89 27.52 21.82
CA ASN A 82 -8.36 28.88 21.53
C ASN A 82 -7.34 29.97 21.91
N GLY A 83 -6.40 29.66 22.82
CA GLY A 83 -5.31 30.55 23.21
C GLY A 83 -4.06 30.47 22.30
N GLY A 84 -4.09 29.68 21.23
CA GLY A 84 -2.99 29.54 20.28
C GLY A 84 -1.89 28.54 20.69
N GLN A 85 -2.05 27.82 21.80
CA GLN A 85 -1.15 26.72 22.12
C GLN A 85 -1.37 25.56 21.15
N ILE A 86 -0.25 24.96 20.72
CA ILE A 86 -0.20 23.90 19.73
C ILE A 86 0.46 22.68 20.35
N VAL A 87 -0.14 21.51 20.13
CA VAL A 87 0.45 20.21 20.44
C VAL A 87 0.27 19.31 19.23
N ASP A 88 1.37 18.84 18.66
CA ASP A 88 1.33 17.79 17.64
C ASP A 88 1.09 16.47 18.38
N VAL A 89 -0.04 15.82 18.10
CA VAL A 89 -0.29 14.49 18.66
C VAL A 89 0.52 13.45 17.90
N LYS A 90 0.85 12.36 18.58
CA LYS A 90 1.60 11.23 18.01
C LYS A 90 1.05 10.85 16.63
N THR A 91 1.94 10.58 15.68
CA THR A 91 1.60 10.11 14.33
C THR A 91 0.60 8.97 14.42
N GLN A 92 -0.53 9.14 13.73
CA GLN A 92 -1.61 8.18 13.65
C GLN A 92 -1.33 7.19 12.54
N SER A 93 -1.65 5.92 12.76
CA SER A 93 -1.53 4.86 11.76
C SER A 93 -2.87 4.19 11.50
N ILE A 94 -3.22 4.01 10.23
CA ILE A 94 -4.41 3.29 9.78
C ILE A 94 -3.97 2.21 8.79
N VAL A 95 -4.46 0.98 8.97
CA VAL A 95 -4.08 -0.17 8.13
C VAL A 95 -5.25 -0.57 7.25
N ALA A 96 -5.02 -0.66 5.95
CA ALA A 96 -5.93 -1.29 4.99
C ALA A 96 -5.34 -2.62 4.55
N LYS A 97 -6.11 -3.71 4.66
CA LYS A 97 -5.66 -5.06 4.34
C LYS A 97 -6.61 -5.74 3.35
N LYS A 98 -6.05 -6.49 2.42
CA LYS A 98 -6.75 -7.39 1.51
C LYS A 98 -6.04 -8.75 1.54
N ASP A 99 -6.76 -9.77 1.96
CA ASP A 99 -6.26 -11.14 2.00
C ASP A 99 -7.07 -12.04 1.06
N ILE A 100 -6.38 -13.00 0.44
CA ILE A 100 -6.99 -14.15 -0.20
C ILE A 100 -6.31 -15.39 0.36
N SER A 101 -7.11 -16.26 0.97
CA SER A 101 -6.66 -17.56 1.43
C SER A 101 -6.98 -18.65 0.40
N SER A 102 -6.14 -19.67 0.35
CA SER A 102 -6.41 -20.90 -0.44
C SER A 102 -6.69 -20.62 -1.92
N LEU A 103 -5.78 -19.92 -2.58
CA LEU A 103 -5.85 -19.73 -4.03
C LEU A 103 -5.95 -21.07 -4.76
N GLU A 104 -6.91 -21.17 -5.67
CA GLU A 104 -7.16 -22.40 -6.42
C GLU A 104 -6.01 -22.68 -7.40
N LEU A 105 -5.67 -23.96 -7.49
CA LEU A 105 -4.65 -24.49 -8.37
C LEU A 105 -5.29 -24.90 -9.70
N LYS A 106 -4.65 -24.54 -10.81
CA LYS A 106 -5.03 -25.01 -12.14
C LYS A 106 -3.81 -25.58 -12.83
N ASN A 107 -3.79 -26.90 -13.02
CA ASN A 107 -2.75 -27.63 -13.76
C ASN A 107 -1.32 -27.43 -13.20
N GLY A 108 -1.15 -27.43 -11.86
CA GLY A 108 0.15 -27.23 -11.22
C GLY A 108 0.67 -25.79 -11.25
N CYS A 109 -0.19 -24.85 -11.65
CA CYS A 109 0.04 -23.42 -11.57
C CYS A 109 -0.98 -22.76 -10.65
N LEU A 110 -0.50 -21.79 -9.89
CA LEU A 110 -1.27 -20.91 -9.02
C LEU A 110 -1.52 -19.60 -9.75
N VAL A 111 -2.79 -19.27 -9.97
CA VAL A 111 -3.17 -17.96 -10.51
C VAL A 111 -3.38 -17.02 -9.34
N VAL A 112 -2.53 -16.00 -9.23
CA VAL A 112 -2.67 -14.93 -8.24
C VAL A 112 -3.46 -13.80 -8.90
N PRO A 113 -4.72 -13.56 -8.51
CA PRO A 113 -5.52 -12.49 -9.10
C PRO A 113 -5.01 -11.13 -8.63
N SER A 114 -5.37 -10.08 -9.38
CA SER A 114 -5.03 -8.71 -8.99
C SER A 114 -5.63 -8.37 -7.63
N GLN A 115 -4.85 -7.65 -6.83
CA GLN A 115 -5.25 -7.18 -5.50
C GLN A 115 -5.34 -5.66 -5.49
N SER A 116 -6.23 -5.12 -4.67
CA SER A 116 -6.27 -3.68 -4.42
C SER A 116 -6.69 -3.41 -2.98
N THR A 117 -6.03 -2.45 -2.32
CA THR A 117 -6.49 -1.93 -1.02
C THR A 117 -7.63 -0.94 -1.20
N LYS A 118 -8.30 -0.60 -0.10
CA LYS A 118 -9.19 0.57 -0.09
C LYS A 118 -8.40 1.86 -0.35
N PRO A 119 -9.08 2.95 -0.79
CA PRO A 119 -8.49 4.28 -0.87
C PRO A 119 -7.79 4.69 0.43
N ALA A 120 -6.84 5.63 0.33
CA ALA A 120 -6.18 6.17 1.51
C ALA A 120 -7.19 6.81 2.48
N PRO A 121 -6.96 6.71 3.80
CA PRO A 121 -7.83 7.34 4.77
C PRO A 121 -7.87 8.86 4.60
N THR A 122 -9.06 9.41 4.79
CA THR A 122 -9.36 10.82 4.74
C THR A 122 -8.87 11.55 5.99
N LYS A 123 -8.74 12.88 5.89
CA LYS A 123 -8.43 13.75 7.04
C LYS A 123 -9.35 13.51 8.25
N PRO A 124 -10.69 13.47 8.11
CA PRO A 124 -11.58 13.17 9.24
C PRO A 124 -11.29 11.83 9.92
N GLU A 125 -10.85 10.79 9.19
CA GLU A 125 -10.52 9.49 9.78
C GLU A 125 -9.27 9.55 10.67
N PHE A 126 -8.26 10.35 10.28
CA PHE A 126 -7.09 10.60 11.12
C PHE A 126 -7.43 11.47 12.34
N GLU A 127 -8.24 12.51 12.16
CA GLU A 127 -8.69 13.36 13.26
C GLU A 127 -9.56 12.59 14.27
N ALA A 128 -10.39 11.67 13.81
CA ALA A 128 -11.19 10.81 14.69
C ALA A 128 -10.32 9.93 15.60
N ARG A 129 -9.14 9.51 15.14
CA ARG A 129 -8.18 8.71 15.92
C ARG A 129 -7.30 9.53 16.86
N ALA A 130 -7.09 10.81 16.57
CA ALA A 130 -6.31 11.70 17.41
C ALA A 130 -7.00 11.97 18.75
N THR A 131 -6.24 11.89 19.85
CA THR A 131 -6.69 12.30 21.19
C THR A 131 -5.99 13.59 21.59
N CYS A 132 -6.71 14.70 21.63
CA CYS A 132 -6.19 15.97 22.13
C CYS A 132 -6.19 16.01 23.67
N PRO A 133 -5.31 16.81 24.30
CA PRO A 133 -5.27 16.96 25.77
C PRO A 133 -6.59 17.44 26.37
N ASN A 134 -7.40 18.17 25.60
CA ASN A 134 -8.69 18.66 26.03
C ASN A 134 -9.68 18.57 24.84
N PRO A 135 -10.93 18.13 25.07
CA PRO A 135 -11.91 17.90 24.02
C PRO A 135 -12.33 19.18 23.27
N ASN A 136 -12.12 20.36 23.85
CA ASN A 136 -12.41 21.64 23.21
C ASN A 136 -11.30 22.14 22.28
N TRP A 137 -10.22 21.37 22.11
CA TRP A 137 -9.14 21.74 21.19
C TRP A 137 -9.49 21.31 19.77
N THR A 138 -9.19 22.18 18.81
CA THR A 138 -9.38 21.92 17.38
C THR A 138 -8.32 20.95 16.88
N LYS A 139 -8.74 19.94 16.10
CA LYS A 139 -7.86 19.01 15.41
C LYS A 139 -7.58 19.48 14.00
N GLU A 140 -6.36 19.25 13.54
CA GLU A 140 -5.90 19.61 12.20
C GLU A 140 -4.87 18.59 11.72
N LEU A 141 -5.11 17.91 10.60
CA LEU A 141 -4.08 17.10 9.95
C LEU A 141 -2.91 18.00 9.48
N LEU A 142 -1.68 17.59 9.79
CA LEU A 142 -0.48 18.30 9.33
C LEU A 142 -0.02 17.82 7.96
N GLY A 143 0.04 18.77 7.04
CA GLY A 143 0.36 18.52 5.64
C GLY A 143 -0.80 17.88 4.89
N ASP A 144 -0.66 17.84 3.56
CA ASP A 144 -1.64 17.23 2.67
C ASP A 144 -1.29 15.76 2.35
N THR A 145 -0.05 15.34 2.64
CA THR A 145 0.46 14.02 2.24
C THR A 145 0.29 12.98 3.34
N VAL A 146 -0.60 12.03 3.08
CA VAL A 146 -0.63 10.75 3.79
C VAL A 146 0.48 9.87 3.22
N ARG A 147 1.39 9.39 4.08
CA ARG A 147 2.42 8.42 3.68
C ARG A 147 1.85 7.01 3.80
N GLY A 148 1.76 6.29 2.69
CA GLY A 148 1.28 4.91 2.63
C GLY A 148 2.42 3.93 2.37
N ASP A 149 2.88 3.17 3.35
CA ASP A 149 3.78 2.04 3.10
C ASP A 149 2.95 0.80 2.76
N TYR A 150 3.39 -0.04 1.83
CA TYR A 150 2.69 -1.29 1.53
C TYR A 150 3.60 -2.50 1.50
N VAL A 151 2.99 -3.65 1.80
CA VAL A 151 3.60 -4.98 1.74
C VAL A 151 2.63 -5.93 1.06
N PHE A 152 3.05 -6.49 -0.07
CA PHE A 152 2.38 -7.60 -0.76
C PHE A 152 3.16 -8.89 -0.51
N THR A 153 2.48 -9.98 -0.15
CA THR A 153 3.12 -11.27 0.07
C THR A 153 2.37 -12.42 -0.58
N VAL A 154 3.11 -13.46 -0.99
CA VAL A 154 2.58 -14.78 -1.31
C VAL A 154 3.25 -15.80 -0.40
N THR A 155 2.45 -16.57 0.33
CA THR A 155 2.92 -17.59 1.27
C THR A 155 2.29 -18.94 0.95
N PHE A 156 3.11 -19.95 0.67
CA PHE A 156 2.62 -21.30 0.43
C PHE A 156 2.18 -21.97 1.73
N ALA A 157 1.10 -22.76 1.70
CA ALA A 157 0.52 -23.39 2.88
C ALA A 157 1.47 -24.36 3.61
N ASN A 158 2.47 -24.90 2.90
CA ASN A 158 3.47 -25.81 3.44
C ASN A 158 4.81 -25.13 3.77
N SER A 159 4.91 -23.79 3.71
CA SER A 159 6.16 -23.07 3.97
C SER A 159 6.59 -23.13 5.45
N GLY A 160 5.71 -23.57 6.35
CA GLY A 160 5.99 -23.65 7.78
C GLY A 160 6.45 -22.29 8.34
N SER A 161 7.59 -22.27 9.03
CA SER A 161 8.20 -21.05 9.57
C SER A 161 9.09 -20.29 8.58
N CYS A 162 9.15 -20.71 7.31
CA CYS A 162 10.03 -20.10 6.32
C CYS A 162 9.61 -18.67 5.95
N GLY A 163 8.31 -18.36 6.06
CA GLY A 163 7.74 -17.06 5.71
C GLY A 163 7.26 -17.00 4.24
N PRO A 164 7.13 -15.78 3.66
CA PRO A 164 6.61 -15.60 2.32
C PRO A 164 7.64 -16.00 1.25
N TYR A 165 7.15 -16.61 0.17
CA TYR A 165 7.94 -16.87 -1.04
C TYR A 165 8.19 -15.56 -1.81
N LEU A 166 7.18 -14.73 -1.98
CA LEU A 166 7.30 -13.44 -2.66
C LEU A 166 6.95 -12.35 -1.67
N THR A 167 7.78 -11.31 -1.61
CA THR A 167 7.47 -10.06 -0.93
C THR A 167 7.73 -8.88 -1.85
N ILE A 168 6.76 -7.98 -1.99
CA ILE A 168 6.91 -6.69 -2.66
C ILE A 168 6.61 -5.59 -1.64
N THR A 169 7.52 -4.64 -1.48
CA THR A 169 7.34 -3.49 -0.60
C THR A 169 7.54 -2.18 -1.35
N GLY A 170 6.77 -1.17 -0.99
CA GLY A 170 6.96 0.18 -1.50
C GLY A 170 6.28 1.23 -0.63
N THR A 171 6.43 2.48 -1.03
CA THR A 171 5.79 3.62 -0.39
C THR A 171 5.04 4.44 -1.44
N CYS A 172 3.78 4.73 -1.18
CA CYS A 172 2.96 5.69 -1.89
C CYS A 172 2.95 7.02 -1.13
N THR A 173 3.15 8.11 -1.85
CA THR A 173 2.91 9.47 -1.36
C THR A 173 1.60 9.96 -1.93
N GLY A 174 0.64 10.25 -1.06
CA GLY A 174 -0.60 10.96 -1.42
C GLY A 174 -0.39 12.45 -1.63
#